data_AF-A0A3B4GLN8-F1
#
_entry.id   AF-A0A3B4GLN8-F1
#
_cell.length_a   1.000
_cell.length_b   1.000
_cell.length_c   1.000
_cell.angle_alpha   90.00
_cell.angle_beta   90.00
_cell.angle_gamma   90.00
#
_symmetry.space_group_name_H-M   'P 1'
#
loop_
_entity.id
_entity.type
_entity.pdbx_description
1 polymer ?
#
loop_
_entity_poly.entity_id
_entity_poly.type
_entity_poly.pdbx_seq_one_letter_code
_entity_poly.pdbx_strand_id
1 'polypeptide(L)'
;VSDRENMPYTDAVIHEIQRMANIIPLNVLRMTNKETTVDKYTIPKGTMIVATLDSVLHDESVWETPHSFNPQHFLDKDGKFRKRDAFLPFSAGKRVCLGEQLARMELFLFFTSLLQRFSLSPPAGQQPSLEFQLGGTRCPKPHRLCAVPR
;
A
#
# COMPACT_ATOMS: atom_id res chain seq x y z
N VAL A 1 2.31 -6.44 18.80
CA VAL A 1 1.29 -5.94 17.84
C VAL A 1 0.22 -5.10 18.52
N SER A 2 -0.16 -5.42 19.76
CA SER A 2 -1.10 -4.60 20.57
C SER A 2 -0.76 -3.11 20.60
N ASP A 3 0.53 -2.76 20.63
CA ASP A 3 0.99 -1.37 20.67
C ASP A 3 0.55 -0.54 19.46
N ARG A 4 0.20 -1.18 18.33
CA ARG A 4 -0.29 -0.50 17.12
C ARG A 4 -1.48 0.40 17.40
N GLU A 5 -2.39 -0.02 18.29
CA GLU A 5 -3.58 0.77 18.64
C GLU A 5 -3.23 2.09 19.33
N ASN A 6 -2.05 2.17 19.95
CA ASN A 6 -1.53 3.36 20.63
C ASN A 6 -0.52 4.15 19.77
N MET A 7 -0.29 3.73 18.52
CA MET A 7 0.68 4.35 17.60
C MET A 7 0.01 4.80 16.28
N PRO A 8 -1.02 5.66 16.33
CA PRO A 8 -1.85 5.98 15.17
C PRO A 8 -1.05 6.61 14.02
N TYR A 9 -0.07 7.46 14.33
CA TYR A 9 0.78 8.07 13.30
C TYR A 9 1.68 7.05 12.60
N THR A 10 2.25 6.10 13.34
CA THR A 10 3.05 5.02 12.75
C THR A 10 2.20 4.13 11.86
N ASP A 11 0.98 3.78 12.30
CA ASP A 11 0.08 2.97 11.50
C ASP A 11 -0.35 3.72 10.22
N ALA A 12 -0.63 5.02 10.33
CA ALA A 12 -0.92 5.88 9.19
C ALA A 12 0.24 5.96 8.19
N VAL A 13 1.48 6.09 8.67
CA VAL A 13 2.70 6.07 7.82
C VAL A 13 2.83 4.74 7.08
N ILE A 14 2.65 3.60 7.74
CA ILE A 14 2.73 2.27 7.10
C ILE A 14 1.65 2.13 6.03
N HIS A 15 0.42 2.56 6.30
CA HIS A 15 -0.68 2.52 5.35
C HIS A 15 -0.41 3.43 4.14
N GLU A 16 0.11 4.63 4.36
CA GLU A 16 0.47 5.54 3.27
C GLU A 16 1.63 5.01 2.43
N ILE A 17 2.62 4.34 3.04
CA ILE A 17 3.68 3.62 2.31
C ILE A 17 3.05 2.57 1.38
N GLN A 18 2.12 1.75 1.87
CA GLN A 18 1.46 0.74 1.04
C GLN A 18 0.64 1.34 -0.10
N ARG A 19 -0.09 2.44 0.17
CA ARG A 19 -0.91 3.14 -0.84
C ARG A 19 -0.02 3.70 -1.96
N MET A 20 1.01 4.45 -1.59
CA MET A 20 1.87 5.16 -2.55
C MET A 20 2.85 4.24 -3.27
N ALA A 21 3.44 3.26 -2.57
CA ALA A 21 4.33 2.28 -3.22
C ALA A 21 3.58 1.44 -4.25
N ASN A 22 2.28 1.17 -4.00
CA ASN A 22 1.39 0.43 -4.88
C ASN A 22 2.09 -0.78 -5.54
N ILE A 23 2.61 -1.68 -4.70
CA ILE A 23 3.54 -2.74 -5.11
C ILE A 23 2.93 -3.68 -6.17
N ILE A 24 1.60 -3.80 -6.23
CA ILE A 24 0.87 -4.60 -7.23
C ILE A 24 -0.18 -3.72 -7.93
N PRO A 25 0.22 -2.86 -8.87
CA PRO A 25 -0.68 -1.87 -9.48
C PRO A 25 -1.74 -2.52 -10.38
N LEU A 26 -1.32 -3.55 -11.13
CA LEU A 26 -2.19 -4.42 -11.90
C LEU A 26 -2.39 -5.67 -11.05
N ASN A 27 -3.57 -5.79 -10.44
CA ASN A 27 -3.90 -6.90 -9.57
C ASN A 27 -3.71 -8.24 -10.30
N VAL A 28 -3.72 -9.34 -9.55
CA VAL A 28 -3.60 -10.67 -10.14
C VAL A 28 -4.81 -10.97 -11.01
N LEU A 29 -4.57 -11.40 -12.25
CA LEU A 29 -5.57 -11.79 -13.24
C LEU A 29 -6.67 -12.67 -12.63
N ARG A 30 -7.91 -12.40 -13.01
CA ARG A 30 -9.09 -13.20 -12.70
C ARG A 30 -9.81 -13.59 -13.98
N MET A 31 -10.75 -14.51 -13.87
CA MET A 31 -11.60 -14.93 -14.98
C MET A 31 -13.04 -15.07 -14.47
N THR A 32 -14.00 -14.59 -15.25
CA THR A 32 -15.43 -14.77 -14.93
C THR A 32 -15.81 -16.25 -15.04
N ASN A 33 -16.46 -16.79 -14.02
CA ASN A 33 -16.89 -18.19 -13.99
C ASN A 33 -18.29 -18.43 -14.60
N LYS A 34 -19.02 -17.34 -14.83
CA LYS A 34 -20.32 -17.26 -15.51
C LYS A 34 -20.46 -15.88 -16.15
N GLU A 35 -21.43 -15.73 -17.03
CA GLU A 35 -21.83 -14.40 -17.48
C GLU A 35 -22.27 -13.55 -16.27
N THR A 36 -21.82 -12.31 -16.24
CA THR A 36 -22.10 -11.37 -15.16
C THR A 36 -22.25 -9.97 -15.71
N THR A 37 -22.89 -9.10 -14.96
CA THR A 37 -22.97 -7.68 -15.30
C THR A 37 -22.10 -6.87 -14.33
N VAL A 38 -21.32 -5.93 -14.86
CA VAL A 38 -20.60 -4.92 -14.09
C VAL A 38 -21.03 -3.56 -14.62
N ASP A 39 -21.62 -2.74 -13.74
CA ASP A 39 -22.31 -1.51 -14.14
C ASP A 39 -23.35 -1.79 -15.25
N LYS A 40 -23.22 -1.16 -16.43
CA LYS A 40 -24.10 -1.38 -17.59
C LYS A 40 -23.60 -2.42 -18.58
N TYR A 41 -22.48 -3.10 -18.29
CA TYR A 41 -21.81 -4.00 -19.23
C TYR A 41 -22.02 -5.47 -18.86
N THR A 42 -22.51 -6.26 -19.82
CA THR A 42 -22.54 -7.72 -19.72
C THR A 42 -21.18 -8.29 -20.11
N ILE A 43 -20.57 -9.03 -19.20
CA ILE A 43 -19.28 -9.68 -19.34
C ILE A 43 -19.51 -11.19 -19.49
N PRO A 44 -19.17 -11.80 -20.64
CA PRO A 44 -19.31 -13.23 -20.85
C PRO A 44 -18.55 -14.09 -19.84
N LYS A 45 -18.94 -15.36 -19.73
CA LYS A 45 -18.14 -16.38 -19.01
C LYS A 45 -16.78 -16.56 -19.70
N GLY A 46 -15.72 -16.73 -18.92
CA GLY A 46 -14.37 -16.98 -19.43
C GLY A 46 -13.59 -15.71 -19.77
N THR A 47 -14.16 -14.53 -19.57
CA THR A 47 -13.46 -13.25 -19.78
C THR A 47 -12.41 -13.04 -18.71
N MET A 48 -11.18 -12.75 -19.14
CA MET A 48 -10.09 -12.35 -18.25
C MET A 48 -10.32 -10.92 -17.74
N ILE A 49 -10.17 -10.72 -16.44
CA ILE A 49 -10.37 -9.44 -15.77
C ILE A 49 -9.12 -9.10 -14.97
N VAL A 50 -8.62 -7.88 -15.17
CA VAL A 50 -7.56 -7.29 -14.35
C VAL A 50 -8.17 -6.08 -13.65
N ALA A 51 -8.29 -6.14 -12.32
CA ALA A 51 -8.63 -4.97 -11.53
C ALA A 51 -7.38 -4.09 -11.37
N THR A 52 -7.48 -2.80 -11.66
CA THR A 52 -6.35 -1.86 -11.53
C THR A 52 -6.37 -1.23 -10.14
N LEU A 53 -5.60 -1.79 -9.20
CA LEU A 53 -5.50 -1.23 -7.84
C LEU A 53 -4.93 0.19 -7.86
N ASP A 54 -4.08 0.49 -8.84
CA ASP A 54 -3.57 1.85 -9.09
C ASP A 54 -4.68 2.89 -9.20
N SER A 55 -5.77 2.58 -9.91
CA SER A 55 -6.91 3.49 -10.07
C SER A 55 -7.58 3.85 -8.75
N VAL A 56 -7.73 2.88 -7.85
CA VAL A 56 -8.41 3.08 -6.56
C VAL A 56 -7.48 3.74 -5.54
N LEU A 57 -6.20 3.37 -5.53
CA LEU A 57 -5.21 3.89 -4.58
C LEU A 57 -4.73 5.32 -4.91
N HIS A 58 -5.02 5.82 -6.12
CA HIS A 58 -4.70 7.19 -6.58
C HIS A 58 -5.94 7.96 -7.06
N ASP A 59 -7.15 7.49 -6.77
CA ASP A 59 -8.40 8.16 -7.15
C ASP A 59 -8.46 9.59 -6.58
N GLU A 60 -8.38 10.61 -7.45
CA GLU A 60 -8.41 12.02 -7.07
C GLU A 60 -9.74 12.46 -6.43
N SER A 61 -10.82 11.70 -6.64
CA SER A 61 -12.10 11.96 -5.98
C SER A 61 -12.14 11.46 -4.52
N VAL A 62 -11.19 10.60 -4.14
CA VAL A 62 -11.13 9.97 -2.82
C VAL A 62 -9.95 10.47 -1.99
N TRP A 63 -8.76 10.60 -2.57
CA TRP A 63 -7.55 10.97 -1.86
C TRP A 63 -7.28 12.47 -2.01
N GLU A 64 -7.06 13.16 -0.89
CA GLU A 64 -6.86 14.61 -0.87
C GLU A 64 -5.57 15.04 -1.61
N THR A 65 -4.50 14.23 -1.50
CA THR A 65 -3.22 14.45 -2.21
C THR A 65 -2.69 13.13 -2.78
N PRO A 66 -3.30 12.57 -3.84
CA PRO A 66 -3.06 11.19 -4.28
C PRO A 66 -1.61 10.93 -4.71
N HIS A 67 -0.94 11.95 -5.25
CA HIS A 67 0.43 11.85 -5.77
C HIS A 67 1.51 12.31 -4.79
N SER A 68 1.12 12.65 -3.56
CA SER A 68 2.07 13.04 -2.50
C SER A 68 2.03 12.02 -1.37
N PHE A 69 3.18 11.81 -0.73
CA PHE A 69 3.24 11.00 0.49
C PHE A 69 2.61 11.78 1.64
N ASN A 70 1.41 11.38 2.04
CA ASN A 70 0.64 12.11 3.06
C ASN A 70 -0.02 11.16 4.08
N PRO A 71 0.61 10.92 5.25
CA PRO A 71 0.03 10.11 6.31
C PRO A 71 -1.34 10.62 6.82
N GLN A 72 -1.66 11.91 6.62
CA GLN A 72 -2.94 12.48 7.03
C GLN A 72 -4.14 11.82 6.33
N HIS A 73 -3.94 11.16 5.19
CA HIS A 73 -4.98 10.36 4.56
C HIS A 73 -5.60 9.32 5.51
N PHE A 74 -4.81 8.82 6.47
CA PHE A 74 -5.19 7.78 7.44
C PHE A 74 -5.37 8.31 8.87
N LEU A 75 -5.47 9.63 9.05
CA LEU A 75 -5.73 10.24 10.35
C LEU A 75 -7.01 11.07 10.31
N ASP A 76 -7.83 10.96 11.35
CA ASP A 76 -8.95 11.87 11.57
C ASP A 76 -8.49 13.21 12.19
N LYS A 77 -9.45 14.10 12.42
CA LYS A 77 -9.21 15.44 13.00
C LYS A 77 -8.63 15.40 14.42
N ASP A 78 -8.81 14.30 15.13
CA ASP A 78 -8.34 14.09 16.50
C ASP A 78 -7.00 13.34 16.52
N GLY A 79 -6.42 13.06 15.34
CA GLY A 79 -5.15 12.34 15.19
C GLY A 79 -5.28 10.84 15.40
N LYS A 80 -6.50 10.28 15.42
CA LYS A 80 -6.71 8.83 15.50
C LYS A 80 -6.64 8.20 14.11
N PHE A 81 -6.20 6.96 14.07
CA PHE A 81 -6.14 6.20 12.83
C PHE A 81 -7.56 6.00 12.26
N ARG A 82 -7.76 6.36 10.99
CA ARG A 82 -9.00 6.11 10.23
C ARG A 82 -8.73 5.15 9.09
N LYS A 83 -9.52 4.08 9.01
CA LYS A 83 -9.50 3.17 7.87
C LYS A 83 -10.19 3.84 6.66
N ARG A 84 -9.66 3.61 5.46
CA ARG A 84 -10.23 4.09 4.20
C ARG A 84 -10.73 2.89 3.38
N ASP A 85 -11.97 2.92 2.91
CA ASP A 85 -12.53 1.80 2.12
C ASP A 85 -11.84 1.63 0.76
N ALA A 86 -11.35 2.73 0.18
CA ALA A 86 -10.52 2.72 -1.04
C ALA A 86 -9.10 2.17 -0.80
N PHE A 87 -8.71 1.88 0.44
CA PHE A 87 -7.41 1.27 0.73
C PHE A 87 -7.46 -0.25 0.48
N LEU A 88 -7.20 -0.64 -0.77
CA LEU A 88 -7.27 -2.03 -1.23
C LEU A 88 -5.93 -2.62 -1.71
N PRO A 89 -4.78 -2.43 -1.01
CA PRO A 89 -3.49 -2.98 -1.48
C PRO A 89 -3.46 -4.52 -1.49
N PHE A 90 -4.39 -5.17 -0.81
CA PHE A 90 -4.53 -6.63 -0.73
C PHE A 90 -5.67 -7.19 -1.60
N SER A 91 -6.23 -6.38 -2.52
CA SER A 91 -7.44 -6.70 -3.28
C SER A 91 -8.68 -6.85 -2.38
N ALA A 92 -9.77 -7.41 -2.92
CA ALA A 92 -11.02 -7.66 -2.23
C ALA A 92 -11.67 -9.00 -2.66
N GLY A 93 -12.75 -9.37 -1.96
CA GLY A 93 -13.58 -10.53 -2.27
C GLY A 93 -12.95 -11.88 -1.90
N LYS A 94 -13.46 -12.97 -2.46
CA LYS A 94 -13.04 -14.36 -2.15
C LYS A 94 -11.56 -14.67 -2.43
N ARG A 95 -10.87 -13.78 -3.15
CA ARG A 95 -9.46 -13.89 -3.52
C ARG A 95 -8.64 -12.69 -3.00
N VAL A 96 -9.12 -12.05 -1.94
CA VAL A 96 -8.31 -11.13 -1.11
C VAL A 96 -7.05 -11.87 -0.64
N CYS A 97 -5.95 -11.15 -0.48
CA CYS A 97 -4.69 -11.74 -0.06
C CYS A 97 -4.87 -12.49 1.27
N LEU A 98 -4.67 -13.82 1.24
CA LEU A 98 -4.73 -14.67 2.43
C LEU A 98 -3.69 -14.23 3.48
N GLY A 99 -2.56 -13.68 3.03
CA GLY A 99 -1.47 -13.22 3.87
C GLY A 99 -1.66 -11.82 4.46
N GLU A 100 -2.79 -11.13 4.25
CA GLU A 100 -2.98 -9.74 4.69
C GLU A 100 -2.69 -9.55 6.18
N GLN A 101 -3.20 -10.44 7.05
CA GLN A 101 -3.01 -10.30 8.50
C GLN A 101 -1.53 -10.48 8.89
N LEU A 102 -0.84 -11.46 8.29
CA LEU A 102 0.58 -11.69 8.50
C LEU A 102 1.41 -10.50 8.01
N ALA A 103 1.14 -10.02 6.79
CA ALA A 103 1.83 -8.86 6.22
C ALA A 103 1.67 -7.61 7.08
N ARG A 104 0.46 -7.32 7.59
CA ARG A 104 0.22 -6.19 8.50
C ARG A 104 1.02 -6.30 9.80
N MET A 105 1.11 -7.51 10.36
CA MET A 105 1.93 -7.77 11.55
C MET A 105 3.42 -7.55 11.26
N GLU A 106 3.94 -8.14 10.18
CA GLU A 106 5.34 -8.02 9.78
C GLU A 106 5.72 -6.57 9.49
N LEU A 107 4.92 -5.86 8.69
CA LEU A 107 5.15 -4.45 8.38
C LEU A 107 5.25 -3.61 9.66
N PHE A 108 4.31 -3.78 10.58
CA PHE A 108 4.33 -3.03 11.84
C PHE A 108 5.54 -3.37 12.70
N LEU A 109 5.80 -4.65 12.95
CA LEU A 109 6.88 -5.09 13.83
C LEU A 109 8.26 -4.75 13.27
N PHE A 110 8.52 -5.01 11.98
CA PHE A 110 9.81 -4.69 11.39
C PHE A 110 10.03 -3.18 11.28
N PHE A 111 9.02 -2.42 10.84
CA PHE A 111 9.16 -0.97 10.70
C PHE A 111 9.44 -0.30 12.05
N THR A 112 8.66 -0.63 13.08
CA THR A 112 8.86 -0.08 14.43
C THR A 112 10.18 -0.52 15.03
N SER A 113 10.55 -1.80 14.94
CA SER A 113 11.80 -2.32 15.50
C SER A 113 13.04 -1.69 14.86
N LEU A 114 13.02 -1.45 13.53
CA LEU A 114 14.12 -0.80 12.83
C LEU A 114 14.25 0.67 13.24
N LEU A 115 13.16 1.44 13.22
CA LEU A 115 13.19 2.87 13.55
C LEU A 115 13.34 3.16 15.06
N GLN A 116 13.01 2.19 15.90
CA GLN A 116 13.30 2.26 17.34
C GLN A 116 14.81 2.23 17.59
N ARG A 117 15.55 1.40 16.83
CA ARG A 117 16.98 1.14 17.08
C ARG A 117 17.92 1.98 16.21
N PHE A 118 17.49 2.38 15.03
CA PHE A 118 18.33 3.05 14.05
C PHE A 118 17.70 4.34 13.53
N SER A 119 18.54 5.34 13.31
CA SER A 119 18.25 6.48 12.44
C SER A 119 18.69 6.11 11.03
N LEU A 120 17.75 6.20 10.08
CA LEU A 120 18.00 5.88 8.67
C LEU A 120 18.18 7.16 7.85
N SER A 121 19.24 7.24 7.05
CA SER A 121 19.50 8.37 6.16
C SER A 121 20.14 7.91 4.85
N PRO A 122 20.06 8.71 3.76
CA PRO A 122 20.91 8.44 2.60
C PRO A 122 22.40 8.66 2.95
N PRO A 123 23.33 8.00 2.24
CA PRO A 123 24.74 8.34 2.32
C PRO A 123 25.00 9.80 1.92
N ALA A 124 26.08 10.39 2.44
CA ALA A 124 26.44 11.77 2.13
C ALA A 124 26.55 12.00 0.60
N GLY A 125 25.88 13.05 0.12
CA GLY A 125 25.87 13.41 -1.31
C GLY A 125 25.00 12.51 -2.21
N GLN A 126 24.24 11.56 -1.64
CA GLN A 126 23.34 10.69 -2.41
C GLN A 126 21.87 11.03 -2.14
N GLN A 127 21.04 10.93 -3.18
CA GLN A 127 19.58 11.02 -3.09
C GLN A 127 18.99 9.77 -3.77
N PRO A 128 18.23 8.92 -3.05
CA PRO A 128 17.58 7.77 -3.64
C PRO A 128 16.57 8.20 -4.73
N SER A 129 16.57 7.49 -5.85
CA SER A 129 15.53 7.67 -6.87
C SER A 129 14.20 7.14 -6.36
N LEU A 130 13.11 7.87 -6.66
CA LEU A 130 11.74 7.42 -6.41
C LEU A 130 11.18 6.56 -7.56
N GLU A 131 11.97 6.31 -8.61
CA GLU A 131 11.58 5.43 -9.70
C GLU A 131 11.60 3.96 -9.27
N PHE A 132 10.67 3.18 -9.83
CA PHE A 132 10.57 1.75 -9.61
C PHE A 132 11.16 0.95 -10.78
N GLN A 133 11.53 -0.29 -10.51
CA GLN A 133 11.81 -1.29 -11.52
C GLN A 133 10.50 -1.92 -11.99
N LEU A 134 10.28 -1.95 -13.31
CA LEU A 134 9.11 -2.60 -13.89
C LEU A 134 9.26 -4.13 -13.79
N GLY A 135 8.23 -4.78 -13.25
CA GLY A 135 8.16 -6.23 -13.10
C GLY A 135 6.76 -6.66 -12.67
N GLY A 136 6.61 -7.90 -12.22
CA GLY A 136 5.34 -8.39 -11.65
C GLY A 136 4.92 -7.64 -10.38
N THR A 137 5.87 -6.97 -9.72
CA THR A 137 5.63 -6.02 -8.63
C THR A 137 6.46 -4.75 -8.86
N ARG A 138 6.03 -3.60 -8.30
CA ARG A 138 6.84 -2.38 -8.25
C ARG A 138 7.83 -2.49 -7.09
N CYS A 139 9.11 -2.53 -7.43
CA CYS A 139 10.21 -2.48 -6.46
C CYS A 139 11.00 -1.18 -6.64
N PRO A 140 11.50 -0.54 -5.57
CA PRO A 140 12.42 0.59 -5.72
C PRO A 140 13.67 0.16 -6.48
N LYS A 141 14.28 1.08 -7.24
CA LYS A 141 15.63 0.84 -7.78
C LYS A 141 16.62 0.59 -6.63
N PRO A 142 17.69 -0.21 -6.86
CA PRO A 142 18.72 -0.42 -5.85
C PRO A 142 19.27 0.90 -5.32
N HIS A 143 19.26 1.07 -4.00
CA HIS A 143 19.75 2.26 -3.31
C HIS A 143 20.48 1.85 -2.03
N ARG A 144 21.29 2.75 -1.49
CA ARG A 144 22.01 2.55 -0.23
C ARG A 144 21.42 3.46 0.85
N LEU A 145 21.49 2.99 2.09
CA LEU A 145 21.11 3.74 3.28
C LEU A 145 22.18 3.56 4.35
N CYS A 146 22.34 4.57 5.20
CA CYS A 146 23.08 4.50 6.44
C CYS A 146 22.09 4.19 7.57
N ALA A 147 22.39 3.17 8.38
CA ALA A 147 21.65 2.87 9.60
C ALA A 147 22.57 3.13 10.80
N VAL A 148 22.32 4.23 11.51
CA VAL A 148 23.12 4.64 12.68
C VAL A 148 22.33 4.31 13.94
N PRO A 149 22.90 3.58 14.92
CA PRO A 149 22.23 3.34 16.20
C PRO A 149 21.76 4.63 16.86
N ARG A 150 20.57 4.62 17.46
CA ARG A 150 20.01 5.75 18.21
C ARG A 150 20.52 5.80 19.65
#